data_AF-A0A949IK05-F1
#
_entry.id   AF-A0A949IK05-F1
#
_cell.length_a   1.000
_cell.length_b   1.000
_cell.length_c   1.000
_cell.angle_alpha   90.00
_cell.angle_beta   90.00
_cell.angle_gamma   90.00
#
_symmetry.space_group_name_H-M   'P 1'
#
loop_
_entity.id
_entity.type
_entity.pdbx_description
1 polymer ?
#
loop_
_entity_poly.entity_id
_entity_poly.type
_entity_poly.pdbx_seq_one_letter_code
_entity_poly.pdbx_strand_id
1 'polypeptide(L)'
;MATEADTSAGISGANDGDIVRLHFVKMHGLGNDFVMITDDALGALVAPFAASKAVSAKNGLSALNGPALKQFCAALARLVCDRHGGIGGDGLIVAINLTGLKVQAERSAPGSYLRALDEMTAAYPERELCDIAWLYVNSDGSYSAMCGNGLRCLTAFVLDLGWISYVRAASHGFKIATAVYPVTVSTEGTTAGDASPSSPNFADDADAVNTIDTTDSAAKVALQVVTRLAGPQFAPVDIPLALDQLPHEDTAGSVVTFIDQTIRVRGQSLQVSCVSMGNPHCVVFEQSACDVAAGMQAYAKDIQRAHGQGFSLQKFPASLIALAEDIQRLPLFPEGTNVEFVRVEGPDRALVFVVERGCGPTLACASGAAAVLAAGVKTKRINKKSYVILPGGKLEASLSVVREQEYIELTGPAVQVFTGDFVLPANFVGFDADFSADFKRDVSL
;
A
#
# COMPACT_ATOMS: atom_id res chain seq x y z
N MET A 1 -20.34 6.25 -38.64
CA MET A 1 -18.88 6.50 -38.69
C MET A 1 -18.49 6.92 -37.29
N ALA A 2 -17.87 6.00 -36.56
CA ALA A 2 -17.43 6.20 -35.18
C ALA A 2 -16.13 7.00 -35.19
N THR A 3 -16.05 8.05 -34.39
CA THR A 3 -14.84 8.82 -34.14
C THR A 3 -14.04 8.12 -33.04
N GLU A 4 -12.84 7.65 -33.38
CA GLU A 4 -11.86 7.09 -32.45
C GLU A 4 -11.43 8.17 -31.44
N ALA A 5 -11.48 7.82 -30.15
CA ALA A 5 -10.91 8.63 -29.09
C ALA A 5 -9.42 8.31 -28.98
N ASP A 6 -8.57 9.32 -29.20
CA ASP A 6 -7.13 9.26 -29.07
C ASP A 6 -6.76 9.24 -27.57
N THR A 7 -6.30 8.09 -27.08
CA THR A 7 -5.88 7.86 -25.68
C THR A 7 -4.35 7.85 -25.52
N SER A 8 -3.62 8.56 -26.37
CA SER A 8 -2.17 8.67 -26.25
C SER A 8 -1.77 9.78 -25.25
N ALA A 9 -1.17 9.39 -24.13
CA ALA A 9 -0.51 10.31 -23.20
C ALA A 9 0.76 10.86 -23.88
N GLY A 10 0.66 12.06 -24.46
CA GLY A 10 1.75 12.75 -25.14
C GLY A 10 1.83 14.22 -24.74
N ILE A 11 3.04 14.73 -24.50
CA ILE A 11 3.30 16.14 -24.23
C ILE A 11 3.05 16.96 -25.52
N SER A 12 2.26 18.03 -25.42
CA SER A 12 2.18 19.05 -26.48
C SER A 12 3.32 20.07 -26.34
N GLY A 13 3.98 20.36 -27.47
CA GLY A 13 5.34 20.91 -27.55
C GLY A 13 5.52 22.42 -27.31
N ALA A 14 6.81 22.75 -27.19
CA ALA A 14 7.43 23.96 -26.64
C ALA A 14 7.27 25.28 -27.41
N ASN A 15 7.14 26.37 -26.64
CA ASN A 15 7.89 27.64 -26.72
C ASN A 15 7.18 28.74 -25.90
N ASP A 16 7.99 29.44 -25.10
CA ASP A 16 7.69 30.51 -24.12
C ASP A 16 7.31 29.99 -22.70
N GLY A 17 8.32 29.89 -21.81
CA GLY A 17 8.10 29.56 -20.39
C GLY A 17 7.46 28.19 -20.12
N ASP A 18 7.96 27.14 -20.77
CA ASP A 18 7.35 25.81 -20.87
C ASP A 18 6.75 25.28 -19.55
N ILE A 19 5.41 25.30 -19.50
CA ILE A 19 4.61 24.71 -18.44
C ILE A 19 4.73 23.19 -18.55
N VAL A 20 5.52 22.57 -17.68
CA VAL A 20 5.64 21.11 -17.63
C VAL A 20 4.42 20.52 -16.92
N ARG A 21 3.77 19.54 -17.54
CA ARG A 21 2.56 18.89 -17.04
C ARG A 21 2.84 17.42 -16.76
N LEU A 22 2.44 16.97 -15.57
CA LEU A 22 2.42 15.56 -15.19
C LEU A 22 1.00 15.02 -15.33
N HIS A 23 0.78 14.12 -16.29
CA HIS A 23 -0.45 13.35 -16.35
C HIS A 23 -0.49 12.31 -15.23
N PHE A 24 -1.61 12.19 -14.53
CA PHE A 24 -1.76 11.25 -13.42
C PHE A 24 -3.18 10.68 -13.30
N VAL A 25 -3.27 9.57 -12.57
CA VAL A 25 -4.54 9.02 -12.09
C VAL A 25 -4.51 8.97 -10.57
N LYS A 26 -5.53 9.53 -9.92
CA LYS A 26 -5.74 9.44 -8.48
C LYS A 26 -6.58 8.21 -8.18
N MET A 27 -6.07 7.32 -7.34
CA MET A 27 -6.78 6.11 -6.92
C MET A 27 -6.77 5.96 -5.41
N HIS A 28 -7.71 5.20 -4.86
CA HIS A 28 -7.65 4.80 -3.46
C HIS A 28 -8.11 3.36 -3.25
N GLY A 29 -7.56 2.73 -2.21
CA GLY A 29 -7.96 1.42 -1.73
C GLY A 29 -8.28 1.51 -0.25
N LEU A 30 -9.57 1.47 0.10
CA LEU A 30 -10.05 1.60 1.49
C LEU A 30 -9.55 2.88 2.18
N GLY A 31 -9.72 4.01 1.50
CA GLY A 31 -9.34 5.34 2.01
C GLY A 31 -7.85 5.71 1.88
N ASN A 32 -6.94 4.74 1.73
CA ASN A 32 -5.53 5.01 1.44
C ASN A 32 -5.36 5.37 -0.04
N ASP A 33 -4.88 6.57 -0.34
CA ASP A 33 -5.00 7.22 -1.64
C ASP A 33 -3.67 7.58 -2.32
N PHE A 34 -3.50 7.20 -3.58
CA PHE A 34 -2.23 7.29 -4.30
C PHE A 34 -2.34 8.15 -5.56
N VAL A 35 -1.27 8.89 -5.85
CA VAL A 35 -1.04 9.48 -7.16
C VAL A 35 -0.32 8.43 -8.01
N MET A 36 -0.95 8.00 -9.11
CA MET A 36 -0.43 6.96 -10.00
C MET A 36 0.09 7.60 -11.30
N ILE A 37 1.31 7.24 -11.69
CA ILE A 37 1.90 7.63 -12.97
C ILE A 37 2.57 6.43 -13.65
N THR A 38 2.81 6.51 -14.95
CA THR A 38 3.60 5.51 -15.68
C THR A 38 5.09 5.89 -15.69
N ASP A 39 5.94 4.90 -15.99
CA ASP A 39 7.35 5.10 -16.33
C ASP A 39 7.54 6.01 -17.54
N ASP A 40 6.66 5.94 -18.55
CA ASP A 40 6.65 6.88 -19.67
C ASP A 40 6.40 8.34 -19.22
N ALA A 41 5.42 8.56 -18.34
CA ALA A 41 5.13 9.89 -17.79
C ALA A 41 6.30 10.44 -16.96
N LEU A 42 6.97 9.56 -16.19
CA LEU A 42 8.21 9.90 -15.50
C LEU A 42 9.34 10.23 -16.48
N GLY A 43 9.53 9.42 -17.53
CA GLY A 43 10.54 9.64 -18.56
C GLY A 43 10.34 10.96 -19.29
N ALA A 44 9.10 11.30 -19.62
CA ALA A 44 8.69 12.55 -20.25
C ALA A 44 9.01 13.77 -19.37
N LEU A 45 8.85 13.63 -18.05
CA LEU A 45 9.20 14.66 -17.06
C LEU A 45 10.71 14.85 -16.91
N VAL A 46 11.48 13.76 -17.03
CA VAL A 46 12.93 13.73 -16.82
C VAL A 46 13.73 14.07 -18.10
N ALA A 47 13.16 13.86 -19.29
CA ALA A 47 13.83 14.06 -20.58
C ALA A 47 14.46 15.45 -20.79
N PRO A 48 13.84 16.58 -20.40
CA PRO A 48 14.46 17.90 -20.53
C PRO A 48 15.78 18.04 -19.77
N PHE A 49 15.90 17.38 -18.62
CA PHE A 49 17.12 17.38 -17.80
C PHE A 49 18.25 16.56 -18.43
N ALA A 50 17.91 15.47 -19.14
CA ALA A 50 18.88 14.59 -19.77
C ALA A 50 19.45 15.15 -21.10
N ALA A 51 18.69 15.98 -21.83
CA ALA A 51 19.05 16.48 -23.16
C ALA A 51 20.01 17.68 -23.15
N SER A 52 20.17 18.39 -22.03
CA SER A 52 20.98 19.60 -21.97
C SER A 52 22.48 19.30 -21.82
N LYS A 53 23.20 19.29 -22.95
CA LYS A 53 24.69 19.25 -22.98
C LYS A 53 25.36 20.49 -22.34
N ALA A 54 24.61 21.55 -22.08
CA ALA A 54 25.12 22.84 -21.57
C ALA A 54 24.98 22.99 -20.04
N VAL A 55 24.43 22.00 -19.34
CA VAL A 55 24.41 21.96 -17.87
C VAL A 55 25.80 21.54 -17.39
N SER A 56 26.72 22.50 -17.48
CA SER A 56 28.04 22.49 -16.87
C SER A 56 27.90 22.20 -15.38
N ALA A 57 28.53 21.11 -14.90
CA ALA A 57 29.17 20.83 -13.59
C ALA A 57 28.66 21.51 -12.28
N LYS A 58 27.51 22.16 -12.30
CA LYS A 58 26.91 22.95 -11.22
C LYS A 58 25.47 22.54 -10.91
N ASN A 59 24.80 21.76 -11.79
CA ASN A 59 23.39 21.36 -11.59
C ASN A 59 23.17 19.83 -11.55
N GLY A 60 24.20 19.02 -11.23
CA GLY A 60 24.08 17.61 -10.80
C GLY A 60 23.47 16.54 -11.73
N LEU A 61 22.80 16.90 -12.83
CA LEU A 61 21.91 16.00 -13.61
C LEU A 61 22.48 15.53 -14.96
N SER A 62 23.75 15.83 -15.27
CA SER A 62 24.40 15.25 -16.44
C SER A 62 24.55 13.73 -16.25
N ALA A 63 23.64 12.97 -16.89
CA ALA A 63 23.31 11.56 -16.70
C ALA A 63 22.50 11.28 -15.42
N LEU A 64 21.17 11.15 -15.53
CA LEU A 64 20.37 10.56 -14.46
C LEU A 64 20.82 9.12 -14.25
N ASN A 65 21.57 8.90 -13.19
CA ASN A 65 21.86 7.59 -12.61
C ASN A 65 20.78 7.21 -11.59
N GLY A 66 20.81 5.97 -11.09
CA GLY A 66 19.84 5.51 -10.08
C GLY A 66 19.67 6.45 -8.87
N PRO A 67 20.76 6.92 -8.23
CA PRO A 67 20.67 7.86 -7.10
C PRO A 67 19.96 9.18 -7.43
N ALA A 68 20.28 9.81 -8.57
CA ALA A 68 19.66 11.07 -8.98
C ALA A 68 18.16 10.88 -9.28
N LEU A 69 17.79 9.81 -9.98
CA LEU A 69 16.38 9.50 -10.25
C LEU A 69 15.61 9.20 -8.95
N LYS A 70 16.26 8.55 -7.98
CA LYS A 70 15.69 8.30 -6.65
C LYS A 70 15.39 9.59 -5.89
N GLN A 71 16.33 10.54 -5.91
CA GLN A 71 16.13 11.86 -5.29
C GLN A 71 15.02 12.65 -5.99
N PHE A 72 15.00 12.61 -7.33
CA PHE A 72 13.97 13.27 -8.13
C PHE A 72 12.57 12.76 -7.79
N CYS A 73 12.38 11.43 -7.77
CA CYS A 73 11.09 10.83 -7.41
C CYS A 73 10.67 11.14 -5.97
N ALA A 74 11.62 11.22 -5.03
CA ALA A 74 11.36 11.64 -3.65
C ALA A 74 10.87 13.10 -3.57
N ALA A 75 11.50 14.01 -4.32
CA ALA A 75 11.06 15.40 -4.41
C ALA A 75 9.69 15.52 -5.09
N LEU A 76 9.48 14.77 -6.18
CA LEU A 76 8.20 14.72 -6.89
C LEU A 76 7.08 14.24 -5.96
N ALA A 77 7.32 13.17 -5.20
CA ALA A 77 6.34 12.64 -4.25
C ALA A 77 5.93 13.69 -3.21
N ARG A 78 6.88 14.40 -2.60
CA ARG A 78 6.58 15.48 -1.64
C ARG A 78 5.72 16.58 -2.27
N LEU A 79 6.06 17.00 -3.50
CA LEU A 79 5.33 18.03 -4.20
C LEU A 79 3.89 17.59 -4.53
N VAL A 80 3.73 16.43 -5.17
CA VAL A 80 2.40 16.02 -5.68
C VAL A 80 1.51 15.45 -4.59
N CYS A 81 2.08 14.88 -3.52
CA CYS A 81 1.31 14.30 -2.43
C CYS A 81 0.91 15.31 -1.36
N ASP A 82 1.48 16.53 -1.37
CA ASP A 82 1.00 17.60 -0.50
C ASP A 82 -0.48 17.89 -0.76
N ARG A 83 -1.30 17.92 0.31
CA ARG A 83 -2.76 18.04 0.20
C ARG A 83 -3.26 19.48 0.03
N HIS A 84 -2.38 20.47 0.14
CA HIS A 84 -2.74 21.89 0.04
C HIS A 84 -2.28 22.54 -1.27
N GLY A 85 -1.02 22.31 -1.65
CA GLY A 85 -0.40 22.82 -2.87
C GLY A 85 -0.17 21.76 -3.95
N GLY A 86 -0.33 20.48 -3.62
CA GLY A 86 -0.21 19.37 -4.57
C GLY A 86 -1.57 18.81 -5.00
N ILE A 87 -1.53 17.59 -5.52
CA ILE A 87 -2.72 16.77 -5.82
C ILE A 87 -3.31 16.22 -4.51
N GLY A 88 -2.43 15.95 -3.54
CA GLY A 88 -2.75 15.30 -2.28
C GLY A 88 -2.73 13.78 -2.41
N GLY A 89 -2.11 13.08 -1.47
CA GLY A 89 -2.13 11.61 -1.37
C GLY A 89 -1.19 11.05 -0.30
N ASP A 90 -1.36 9.78 0.04
CA ASP A 90 -0.47 9.06 0.96
C ASP A 90 0.85 8.65 0.28
N GLY A 91 0.89 8.63 -1.05
CA GLY A 91 2.14 8.52 -1.80
C GLY A 91 1.99 8.52 -3.33
N LEU A 92 3.14 8.50 -3.99
CA LEU A 92 3.32 8.41 -5.44
C LEU A 92 3.70 6.97 -5.81
N ILE A 93 2.97 6.38 -6.76
CA ILE A 93 3.30 5.08 -7.34
C ILE A 93 3.62 5.27 -8.82
N VAL A 94 4.83 4.88 -9.21
CA VAL A 94 5.26 4.79 -10.61
C VAL A 94 5.09 3.35 -11.08
N ALA A 95 4.18 3.11 -12.02
CA ALA A 95 3.99 1.82 -12.67
C ALA A 95 5.06 1.62 -13.75
N ILE A 96 5.79 0.51 -13.69
CA ILE A 96 6.85 0.19 -14.64
C ILE A 96 6.43 -1.03 -15.44
N ASN A 97 6.38 -0.89 -16.76
CA ASN A 97 6.03 -2.00 -17.62
C ASN A 97 7.29 -2.88 -17.89
N LEU A 98 7.24 -4.15 -17.47
CA LEU A 98 8.30 -5.12 -17.78
C LEU A 98 7.97 -5.99 -19.00
N THR A 99 6.74 -5.92 -19.51
CA THR A 99 6.27 -6.67 -20.69
C THR A 99 6.74 -5.99 -21.98
N GLY A 100 8.02 -6.12 -22.35
CA GLY A 100 8.50 -5.61 -23.64
C GLY A 100 10.00 -5.75 -23.91
N LEU A 101 10.36 -6.47 -24.98
CA LEU A 101 11.73 -6.60 -25.50
C LEU A 101 12.33 -5.26 -25.99
N LYS A 102 11.50 -4.26 -26.33
CA LYS A 102 11.96 -2.94 -26.83
C LYS A 102 12.81 -2.15 -25.81
N VAL A 103 12.62 -2.43 -24.51
CA VAL A 103 13.27 -1.68 -23.42
C VAL A 103 14.76 -2.05 -23.26
N GLN A 104 15.20 -3.21 -23.76
CA GLN A 104 16.58 -3.68 -23.59
C GLN A 104 17.63 -2.82 -24.33
N ALA A 105 17.30 -2.30 -25.51
CA ALA A 105 18.22 -1.46 -26.28
C ALA A 105 18.46 -0.10 -25.61
N GLU A 106 17.42 0.51 -25.04
CA GLU A 106 17.49 1.82 -24.36
C GLU A 106 18.03 1.73 -22.92
N ARG A 107 17.80 0.62 -22.22
CA ARG A 107 18.43 0.33 -20.90
C ARG A 107 19.94 0.19 -20.97
N SER A 108 20.47 -0.14 -22.15
CA SER A 108 21.92 -0.29 -22.36
C SER A 108 22.64 1.04 -22.58
N ALA A 109 21.90 2.13 -22.91
CA ALA A 109 22.49 3.43 -23.19
C ALA A 109 22.99 4.12 -21.91
N PRO A 110 24.25 4.60 -21.86
CA PRO A 110 24.74 5.39 -20.73
C PRO A 110 23.91 6.66 -20.51
N GLY A 111 23.43 6.86 -19.27
CA GLY A 111 22.68 8.06 -18.87
C GLY A 111 21.20 8.10 -19.23
N SER A 112 20.61 6.98 -19.71
CA SER A 112 19.16 6.90 -19.93
C SER A 112 18.40 6.76 -18.60
N TYR A 113 17.24 7.41 -18.49
CA TYR A 113 16.39 7.26 -17.30
C TYR A 113 15.93 5.80 -17.11
N LEU A 114 15.75 5.05 -18.21
CA LEU A 114 15.40 3.63 -18.18
C LEU A 114 16.50 2.78 -17.53
N ARG A 115 17.78 3.13 -17.75
CA ARG A 115 18.90 2.51 -17.04
C ARG A 115 18.87 2.85 -15.56
N ALA A 116 18.63 4.10 -15.19
CA ALA A 116 18.49 4.49 -13.78
C ALA A 116 17.31 3.79 -13.09
N LEU A 117 16.19 3.65 -13.80
CA LEU A 117 15.01 2.92 -13.34
C LEU A 117 15.32 1.43 -13.17
N ASP A 118 16.12 0.87 -14.08
CA ASP A 118 16.63 -0.49 -13.98
C ASP A 118 17.56 -0.65 -12.76
N GLU A 119 18.51 0.28 -12.54
CA GLU A 119 19.39 0.31 -11.37
C GLU A 119 18.59 0.39 -10.05
N MET A 120 17.54 1.21 -10.01
CA MET A 120 16.66 1.34 -8.83
C MET A 120 15.86 0.06 -8.53
N THR A 121 15.49 -0.70 -9.55
CA THR A 121 14.69 -1.93 -9.42
C THR A 121 15.52 -3.20 -9.51
N ALA A 122 16.83 -3.11 -9.74
CA ALA A 122 17.73 -4.26 -9.88
C ALA A 122 17.83 -5.10 -8.61
N ALA A 123 17.60 -4.48 -7.44
CA ALA A 123 17.57 -5.17 -6.15
C ALA A 123 16.26 -5.91 -5.87
N TYR A 124 15.23 -5.78 -6.72
CA TYR A 124 13.94 -6.41 -6.48
C TYR A 124 14.05 -7.92 -6.72
N PRO A 125 13.65 -8.76 -5.76
CA PRO A 125 13.77 -10.20 -5.90
C PRO A 125 12.94 -10.72 -7.07
N GLU A 126 13.52 -11.62 -7.88
CA GLU A 126 12.85 -12.34 -8.98
C GLU A 126 12.08 -11.43 -9.96
N ARG A 127 12.55 -10.19 -10.16
CA ARG A 127 11.94 -9.19 -11.04
C ARG A 127 11.77 -9.69 -12.48
N GLU A 128 12.70 -10.51 -12.95
CA GLU A 128 12.67 -11.12 -14.28
C GLU A 128 11.49 -12.06 -14.51
N LEU A 129 10.82 -12.51 -13.44
CA LEU A 129 9.61 -13.33 -13.51
C LEU A 129 8.32 -12.50 -13.46
N CYS A 130 8.42 -11.17 -13.41
CA CYS A 130 7.31 -10.26 -13.19
C CYS A 130 6.88 -9.53 -14.48
N ASP A 131 5.59 -9.19 -14.54
CA ASP A 131 5.00 -8.43 -15.65
C ASP A 131 5.14 -6.92 -15.44
N ILE A 132 5.01 -6.50 -14.19
CA ILE A 132 5.02 -5.11 -13.76
C ILE A 132 6.03 -4.96 -12.63
N ALA A 133 6.74 -3.85 -12.58
CA ALA A 133 7.40 -3.39 -11.36
C ALA A 133 6.74 -2.09 -10.90
N TRP A 134 7.00 -1.70 -9.67
CA TRP A 134 6.61 -0.38 -9.17
C TRP A 134 7.79 0.37 -8.58
N LEU A 135 7.67 1.69 -8.48
CA LEU A 135 8.34 2.45 -7.44
C LEU A 135 7.26 3.08 -6.57
N TYR A 136 7.26 2.75 -5.28
CA TYR A 136 6.37 3.36 -4.32
C TYR A 136 7.15 4.31 -3.41
N VAL A 137 6.77 5.59 -3.47
CA VAL A 137 7.36 6.67 -2.68
C VAL A 137 6.26 7.27 -1.80
N ASN A 138 6.47 7.28 -0.49
CA ASN A 138 5.55 7.90 0.47
C ASN A 138 5.48 9.41 0.26
N SER A 139 4.45 10.04 0.81
CA SER A 139 4.26 11.50 0.76
C SER A 139 5.42 12.30 1.34
N ASP A 140 6.20 11.74 2.28
CA ASP A 140 7.41 12.35 2.85
C ASP A 140 8.68 12.16 1.98
N GLY A 141 8.55 11.48 0.84
CA GLY A 141 9.65 11.15 -0.09
C GLY A 141 10.47 9.92 0.31
N SER A 142 10.14 9.21 1.38
CA SER A 142 10.75 7.91 1.71
C SER A 142 10.22 6.81 0.79
N TYR A 143 11.03 5.77 0.55
CA TYR A 143 10.63 4.65 -0.30
C TYR A 143 10.00 3.55 0.54
N SER A 144 8.86 3.05 0.05
CA SER A 144 8.14 1.95 0.69
C SER A 144 8.36 0.65 -0.07
N ALA A 145 8.61 -0.42 0.68
CA ALA A 145 8.94 -1.71 0.10
C ALA A 145 7.70 -2.49 -0.35
N MET A 146 6.59 -2.36 0.37
CA MET A 146 5.33 -3.08 0.12
C MET A 146 4.14 -2.28 0.65
N CYS A 147 3.00 -2.32 -0.06
CA CYS A 147 1.70 -1.79 0.38
C CYS A 147 0.58 -2.49 -0.39
N GLY A 148 -0.24 -3.29 0.31
CA GLY A 148 -1.32 -4.03 -0.34
C GLY A 148 -2.41 -3.13 -0.95
N ASN A 149 -2.74 -1.99 -0.33
CA ASN A 149 -3.68 -1.03 -0.91
C ASN A 149 -3.16 -0.43 -2.23
N GLY A 150 -1.87 -0.08 -2.24
CA GLY A 150 -1.17 0.41 -3.42
C GLY A 150 -1.09 -0.64 -4.53
N LEU A 151 -0.84 -1.91 -4.19
CA LEU A 151 -0.83 -3.02 -5.17
C LEU A 151 -2.20 -3.26 -5.82
N ARG A 152 -3.30 -3.12 -5.06
CA ARG A 152 -4.66 -3.18 -5.64
C ARG A 152 -4.91 -1.99 -6.58
N CYS A 153 -4.53 -0.78 -6.18
CA CYS A 153 -4.63 0.41 -7.04
C CYS A 153 -3.79 0.26 -8.31
N LEU A 154 -2.54 -0.19 -8.18
CA LEU A 154 -1.65 -0.46 -9.30
C LEU A 154 -2.23 -1.51 -10.24
N THR A 155 -2.86 -2.56 -9.69
CA THR A 155 -3.52 -3.60 -10.51
C THR A 155 -4.65 -3.01 -11.34
N ALA A 156 -5.56 -2.25 -10.72
CA ALA A 156 -6.63 -1.56 -11.45
C ALA A 156 -6.07 -0.58 -12.49
N PHE A 157 -5.02 0.16 -12.14
CA PHE A 157 -4.36 1.14 -13.02
C PHE A 157 -3.78 0.47 -14.28
N VAL A 158 -3.00 -0.60 -14.16
CA VAL A 158 -2.39 -1.27 -15.32
C VAL A 158 -3.41 -2.02 -16.19
N LEU A 159 -4.55 -2.42 -15.62
CA LEU A 159 -5.68 -2.97 -16.37
C LEU A 159 -6.40 -1.88 -17.16
N ASP A 160 -6.64 -0.71 -16.54
CA ASP A 160 -7.23 0.45 -17.22
C ASP A 160 -6.33 0.96 -18.36
N LEU A 161 -5.00 0.90 -18.20
CA LEU A 161 -4.02 1.20 -19.25
C LEU A 161 -3.95 0.13 -20.36
N GLY A 162 -4.55 -1.04 -20.16
CA GLY A 162 -4.49 -2.16 -21.09
C GLY A 162 -3.12 -2.86 -21.15
N TRP A 163 -2.21 -2.60 -20.22
CA TRP A 163 -0.91 -3.30 -20.13
C TRP A 163 -1.09 -4.79 -19.83
N ILE A 164 -2.12 -5.10 -19.02
CA ILE A 164 -2.59 -6.45 -18.74
C ILE A 164 -4.08 -6.49 -19.09
N SER A 165 -4.56 -7.58 -19.70
CA SER A 165 -5.99 -7.72 -19.97
C SER A 165 -6.75 -8.23 -18.75
N TYR A 166 -8.00 -7.79 -18.57
CA TYR A 166 -8.88 -8.28 -17.49
C TYR A 166 -9.05 -9.79 -17.51
N VAL A 167 -9.18 -10.40 -18.70
CA VAL A 167 -9.29 -11.86 -18.86
C VAL A 167 -8.04 -12.56 -18.33
N ARG A 168 -6.85 -12.05 -18.65
CA ARG A 168 -5.59 -12.60 -18.14
C ARG A 168 -5.54 -12.50 -16.61
N ALA A 169 -5.85 -11.34 -16.06
CA ALA A 169 -5.83 -11.10 -14.62
C ALA A 169 -6.83 -11.96 -13.86
N ALA A 170 -8.04 -12.19 -14.39
CA ALA A 170 -9.06 -13.02 -13.77
C ALA A 170 -8.73 -14.52 -13.84
N SER A 171 -8.21 -15.01 -14.97
CA SER A 171 -7.99 -16.46 -15.16
C SER A 171 -6.65 -16.96 -14.63
N HIS A 172 -5.60 -16.16 -14.69
CA HIS A 172 -4.23 -16.59 -14.36
C HIS A 172 -3.53 -15.68 -13.36
N GLY A 173 -4.06 -14.48 -13.12
CA GLY A 173 -3.33 -13.42 -12.44
C GLY A 173 -2.10 -12.95 -13.21
N PHE A 174 -1.33 -12.09 -12.59
CA PHE A 174 -0.02 -11.63 -13.07
C PHE A 174 0.87 -11.25 -11.87
N LYS A 175 2.16 -11.05 -12.12
CA LYS A 175 3.14 -10.79 -11.04
C LYS A 175 3.62 -9.35 -11.06
N ILE A 176 3.64 -8.74 -9.88
CA ILE A 176 4.21 -7.41 -9.62
C ILE A 176 5.49 -7.57 -8.81
N ALA A 177 6.61 -7.07 -9.33
CA ALA A 177 7.87 -6.99 -8.62
C ALA A 177 7.81 -5.87 -7.57
N THR A 178 8.11 -6.22 -6.31
CA THR A 178 8.23 -5.27 -5.20
C THR A 178 9.63 -5.33 -4.61
N ALA A 179 9.96 -4.43 -3.68
CA ALA A 179 11.28 -4.43 -3.04
C ALA A 179 11.46 -5.57 -2.02
N VAL A 180 10.39 -6.30 -1.68
CA VAL A 180 10.44 -7.41 -0.69
C VAL A 180 10.36 -8.77 -1.40
N TYR A 181 9.36 -8.98 -2.25
CA TYR A 181 9.18 -10.19 -3.05
C TYR A 181 8.14 -9.96 -4.17
N PRO A 182 8.10 -10.80 -5.22
CA PRO A 182 7.04 -10.75 -6.21
C PRO A 182 5.67 -11.05 -5.61
N VAL A 183 4.70 -10.17 -5.82
CA VAL A 183 3.31 -10.40 -5.41
C VAL A 183 2.50 -10.87 -6.61
N THR A 184 1.79 -11.98 -6.44
CA THR A 184 0.80 -12.42 -7.43
C THR A 184 -0.50 -11.68 -7.18
N VAL A 185 -1.02 -11.03 -8.22
CA VAL A 185 -2.29 -10.31 -8.17
C VAL A 185 -3.26 -10.88 -9.20
N SER A 186 -4.53 -10.86 -8.86
CA SER A 186 -5.62 -11.25 -9.76
C SER A 186 -6.85 -10.41 -9.47
N THR A 187 -7.83 -10.45 -10.37
CA THR A 187 -9.14 -9.86 -10.12
C THR A 187 -10.11 -10.97 -9.81
N GLU A 188 -11.03 -10.76 -8.86
CA GLU A 188 -12.16 -11.70 -8.74
C GLU A 188 -12.92 -11.69 -10.06
N GLY A 189 -13.05 -12.86 -10.68
CA GLY A 189 -13.74 -12.96 -11.96
C GLY A 189 -15.17 -12.47 -11.81
N THR A 190 -15.58 -11.51 -12.64
CA THR A 190 -16.95 -11.53 -13.15
C THR A 190 -17.05 -12.78 -14.02
N THR A 191 -17.24 -13.94 -13.41
CA THR A 191 -17.56 -15.14 -14.17
C THR A 191 -18.91 -14.91 -14.83
N ALA A 192 -18.91 -14.71 -16.14
CA ALA A 192 -20.06 -15.01 -16.96
C ALA A 192 -20.34 -16.52 -16.80
N GLY A 193 -21.09 -16.92 -15.77
CA GLY A 193 -21.40 -18.34 -15.54
C GLY A 193 -21.99 -18.73 -14.19
N ASP A 194 -21.54 -18.14 -13.07
CA ASP A 194 -22.00 -18.58 -11.74
C ASP A 194 -22.95 -17.56 -11.10
N ALA A 195 -24.14 -17.46 -11.68
CA ALA A 195 -25.31 -17.03 -10.94
C ALA A 195 -25.80 -18.20 -10.06
N SER A 196 -25.16 -18.40 -8.91
CA SER A 196 -25.80 -19.04 -7.77
C SER A 196 -25.28 -18.43 -6.47
N PRO A 197 -26.06 -17.54 -5.83
CA PRO A 197 -25.73 -17.00 -4.53
C PRO A 197 -26.13 -18.03 -3.48
N SER A 198 -25.21 -18.91 -3.08
CA SER A 198 -25.33 -19.50 -1.74
C SER A 198 -24.72 -18.52 -0.74
N SER A 199 -25.47 -17.46 -0.47
CA SER A 199 -25.21 -16.53 0.63
C SER A 199 -25.20 -17.31 1.96
N PRO A 200 -24.19 -17.15 2.83
CA PRO A 200 -24.48 -17.18 4.25
C PRO A 200 -25.36 -15.95 4.53
N ASN A 201 -26.53 -16.18 5.14
CA ASN A 201 -27.52 -15.17 5.53
C ASN A 201 -26.88 -13.86 6.02
N PHE A 202 -26.94 -12.81 5.19
CA PHE A 202 -26.86 -11.42 5.63
C PHE A 202 -28.27 -11.00 6.03
N ALA A 203 -28.68 -11.37 7.25
CA ALA A 203 -29.76 -10.66 7.92
C ALA A 203 -29.10 -9.62 8.84
N ASP A 204 -29.66 -8.41 8.80
CA ASP A 204 -29.31 -7.22 9.59
C ASP A 204 -28.22 -6.32 9.01
N ASP A 205 -28.54 -5.68 7.88
CA ASP A 205 -28.54 -4.21 7.74
C ASP A 205 -29.17 -3.86 6.39
N ALA A 206 -30.48 -3.63 6.41
CA ALA A 206 -31.21 -3.06 5.30
C ALA A 206 -30.94 -1.55 5.29
N ASP A 207 -30.07 -1.09 4.40
CA ASP A 207 -30.29 0.10 3.58
C ASP A 207 -29.17 0.29 2.54
N ALA A 208 -29.60 0.59 1.31
CA ALA A 208 -28.84 0.88 0.10
C ALA A 208 -28.28 -0.31 -0.72
N VAL A 209 -29.18 -1.14 -1.24
CA VAL A 209 -29.00 -1.77 -2.56
C VAL A 209 -29.86 -0.98 -3.54
N ASN A 210 -29.28 -0.03 -4.27
CA ASN A 210 -29.97 0.61 -5.38
C ASN A 210 -29.73 -0.18 -6.67
N THR A 211 -30.87 -0.61 -7.20
CA THR A 211 -31.17 -1.13 -8.54
C THR A 211 -30.45 -0.37 -9.65
N ILE A 212 -29.97 -1.14 -10.62
CA ILE A 212 -29.39 -0.67 -11.88
C ILE A 212 -30.50 -0.03 -12.72
N ASP A 213 -30.45 1.29 -12.90
CA ASP A 213 -31.12 1.99 -13.98
C ASP A 213 -30.04 2.63 -14.88
N THR A 214 -30.01 2.20 -16.14
CA THR A 214 -28.94 2.49 -17.11
C THR A 214 -29.24 3.76 -17.89
N THR A 215 -29.18 4.93 -17.26
CA THR A 215 -29.03 6.22 -17.98
C THR A 215 -28.64 7.35 -17.01
N ASP A 216 -27.50 7.24 -16.33
CA ASP A 216 -26.76 8.42 -15.88
C ASP A 216 -25.29 8.05 -15.59
N SER A 217 -24.36 9.00 -15.77
CA SER A 217 -22.90 8.81 -15.77
C SER A 217 -22.39 7.78 -14.74
N ALA A 218 -21.91 6.64 -15.24
CA ALA A 218 -21.60 5.44 -14.48
C ALA A 218 -20.59 5.69 -13.34
N ALA A 219 -21.04 5.50 -12.10
CA ALA A 219 -20.13 5.21 -11.00
C ALA A 219 -19.35 3.95 -11.37
N LYS A 220 -18.05 4.08 -11.67
CA LYS A 220 -17.15 2.96 -11.96
C LYS A 220 -17.19 2.02 -10.74
N VAL A 221 -17.76 0.83 -10.90
CA VAL A 221 -17.82 -0.17 -9.81
C VAL A 221 -16.39 -0.46 -9.36
N ALA A 222 -16.16 -0.45 -8.04
CA ALA A 222 -14.86 -0.73 -7.46
C ALA A 222 -14.36 -2.12 -7.88
N LEU A 223 -13.18 -2.19 -8.50
CA LEU A 223 -12.59 -3.47 -8.91
C LEU A 223 -12.11 -4.22 -7.67
N GLN A 224 -12.58 -5.46 -7.49
CA GLN A 224 -12.05 -6.35 -6.45
C GLN A 224 -10.76 -6.99 -6.93
N VAL A 225 -9.68 -6.69 -6.22
CA VAL A 225 -8.34 -7.22 -6.50
C VAL A 225 -7.92 -8.13 -5.36
N VAL A 226 -7.45 -9.31 -5.73
CA VAL A 226 -6.86 -10.30 -4.83
C VAL A 226 -5.35 -10.15 -4.88
N THR A 227 -4.73 -9.82 -3.75
CA THR A 227 -3.27 -9.82 -3.58
C THR A 227 -2.86 -11.06 -2.79
N ARG A 228 -2.03 -11.93 -3.38
CA ARG A 228 -1.48 -13.11 -2.72
C ARG A 228 -0.11 -12.81 -2.13
N LEU A 229 -0.08 -12.67 -0.81
CA LEU A 229 1.12 -12.43 0.00
C LEU A 229 1.80 -13.75 0.37
N ALA A 230 3.10 -13.67 0.65
CA ALA A 230 3.85 -14.79 1.22
C ALA A 230 3.29 -15.21 2.59
N GLY A 231 3.61 -16.43 3.01
CA GLY A 231 3.16 -16.99 4.27
C GLY A 231 3.64 -16.20 5.50
N PRO A 232 2.87 -16.19 6.59
CA PRO A 232 3.23 -15.51 7.83
C PRO A 232 4.42 -16.16 8.51
N GLN A 233 5.32 -15.34 9.06
CA GLN A 233 6.44 -15.82 9.88
C GLN A 233 6.17 -15.55 11.37
N PHE A 234 6.45 -16.54 12.21
CA PHE A 234 6.18 -16.48 13.65
C PHE A 234 7.44 -16.59 14.52
N ALA A 235 8.59 -16.95 13.92
CA ALA A 235 9.82 -17.12 14.67
C ALA A 235 10.37 -15.73 15.06
N PRO A 236 10.87 -15.55 16.29
CA PRO A 236 11.39 -14.27 16.76
C PRO A 236 12.44 -13.62 15.85
N VAL A 237 13.31 -14.43 15.22
CA VAL A 237 14.34 -13.96 14.29
C VAL A 237 13.77 -13.40 12.98
N ASP A 238 12.63 -13.93 12.51
CA ASP A 238 11.97 -13.48 11.29
C ASP A 238 11.05 -12.26 11.52
N ILE A 239 10.75 -11.95 12.80
CA ILE A 239 9.99 -10.77 13.26
C ILE A 239 10.89 -9.66 13.85
N PRO A 240 12.22 -9.76 13.66
CA PRO A 240 13.27 -9.15 14.51
C PRO A 240 12.92 -8.81 15.98
N LEU A 241 12.62 -9.80 16.82
CA LEU A 241 12.41 -9.59 18.27
C LEU A 241 13.71 -9.74 19.09
N ALA A 242 13.95 -8.81 20.01
CA ALA A 242 15.05 -8.89 20.98
C ALA A 242 14.62 -9.64 22.27
N LEU A 243 14.64 -10.97 22.21
CA LEU A 243 14.18 -11.83 23.31
C LEU A 243 14.99 -11.71 24.59
N ASP A 244 16.26 -11.33 24.50
CA ASP A 244 17.15 -11.05 25.63
C ASP A 244 16.66 -9.88 26.50
N GLN A 245 15.75 -9.07 25.97
CA GLN A 245 15.11 -7.95 26.67
C GLN A 245 13.83 -8.35 27.40
N LEU A 246 13.38 -9.61 27.29
CA LEU A 246 12.26 -10.12 28.08
C LEU A 246 12.74 -10.49 29.50
N PRO A 247 11.90 -10.31 30.54
CA PRO A 247 12.24 -10.78 31.88
C PRO A 247 12.57 -12.28 31.86
N HIS A 248 13.65 -12.70 32.53
CA HIS A 248 14.14 -14.08 32.52
C HIS A 248 13.08 -15.14 32.89
N GLU A 249 12.10 -14.78 33.73
CA GLU A 249 10.97 -15.65 34.11
C GLU A 249 10.01 -15.96 32.95
N ASP A 250 9.93 -15.07 31.96
CA ASP A 250 9.06 -15.19 30.77
C ASP A 250 9.77 -15.92 29.60
N THR A 251 11.04 -16.31 29.77
CA THR A 251 11.89 -16.96 28.74
C THR A 251 12.23 -18.42 29.04
N ALA A 252 11.42 -19.09 29.88
CA ALA A 252 11.62 -20.48 30.26
C ALA A 252 11.31 -21.47 29.10
N GLY A 253 12.19 -21.49 28.09
CA GLY A 253 12.11 -22.33 26.90
C GLY A 253 12.68 -21.61 25.67
N SER A 254 13.20 -22.37 24.70
CA SER A 254 13.51 -21.79 23.38
C SER A 254 12.18 -21.37 22.74
N VAL A 255 11.89 -20.06 22.71
CA VAL A 255 10.68 -19.53 22.07
C VAL A 255 10.80 -19.76 20.56
N VAL A 256 10.18 -20.83 20.07
CA VAL A 256 10.17 -21.17 18.63
C VAL A 256 9.21 -20.25 17.87
N THR A 257 8.13 -19.79 18.52
CA THR A 257 7.13 -18.88 17.93
C THR A 257 6.62 -17.88 18.95
N PHE A 258 6.38 -16.64 18.55
CA PHE A 258 5.85 -15.59 19.44
C PHE A 258 4.32 -15.47 19.34
N ILE A 259 3.61 -16.57 19.65
CA ILE A 259 2.14 -16.64 19.61
C ILE A 259 1.58 -16.71 21.03
N ASP A 260 0.58 -15.88 21.34
CA ASP A 260 -0.04 -15.74 22.67
C ASP A 260 0.99 -15.64 23.81
N GLN A 261 2.06 -14.89 23.57
CA GLN A 261 3.10 -14.61 24.57
C GLN A 261 2.73 -13.40 25.41
N THR A 262 3.18 -13.39 26.66
CA THR A 262 2.95 -12.26 27.56
C THR A 262 4.04 -11.21 27.38
N ILE A 263 3.64 -9.95 27.21
CA ILE A 263 4.51 -8.78 27.33
C ILE A 263 4.03 -7.90 28.48
N ARG A 264 4.95 -7.16 29.11
CA ARG A 264 4.61 -6.18 30.15
C ARG A 264 4.73 -4.77 29.61
N VAL A 265 3.66 -4.00 29.73
CA VAL A 265 3.62 -2.59 29.31
C VAL A 265 2.73 -1.83 30.29
N ARG A 266 3.14 -0.63 30.73
CA ARG A 266 2.43 0.15 31.76
C ARG A 266 2.12 -0.59 33.07
N GLY A 267 2.94 -1.58 33.43
CA GLY A 267 2.69 -2.44 34.59
C GLY A 267 1.52 -3.43 34.40
N GLN A 268 0.98 -3.55 33.19
CA GLN A 268 -0.03 -4.52 32.80
C GLN A 268 0.62 -5.67 32.02
N SER A 269 0.07 -6.88 32.16
CA SER A 269 0.43 -8.03 31.33
C SER A 269 -0.53 -8.12 30.15
N LEU A 270 0.00 -8.13 28.93
CA LEU A 270 -0.75 -8.30 27.70
C LEU A 270 -0.38 -9.61 27.01
N GLN A 271 -1.37 -10.37 26.58
CA GLN A 271 -1.21 -11.50 25.67
C GLN A 271 -1.19 -11.00 24.23
N VAL A 272 -0.09 -11.24 23.53
CA VAL A 272 0.13 -10.76 22.17
C VAL A 272 0.62 -11.89 21.26
N SER A 273 0.34 -11.75 19.97
CA SER A 273 0.91 -12.61 18.93
C SER A 273 1.69 -11.74 17.95
N CYS A 274 2.99 -11.98 17.84
CA CYS A 274 3.83 -11.28 16.88
C CYS A 274 3.95 -12.08 15.59
N VAL A 275 3.84 -11.38 14.46
CA VAL A 275 3.85 -11.96 13.11
C VAL A 275 4.67 -11.06 12.20
N SER A 276 5.40 -11.64 11.26
CA SER A 276 6.02 -10.89 10.17
C SER A 276 5.38 -11.29 8.84
N MET A 277 4.95 -10.27 8.09
CA MET A 277 4.46 -10.39 6.70
C MET A 277 5.49 -9.82 5.70
N GLY A 278 6.74 -9.69 6.14
CA GLY A 278 7.80 -8.86 5.51
C GLY A 278 8.13 -7.61 6.34
N ASN A 279 7.29 -7.27 7.31
CA ASN A 279 7.46 -6.24 8.33
C ASN A 279 6.83 -6.71 9.66
N PRO A 280 7.30 -6.22 10.83
CA PRO A 280 6.84 -6.71 12.12
C PRO A 280 5.44 -6.20 12.51
N HIS A 281 4.63 -7.10 13.04
CA HIS A 281 3.28 -6.86 13.57
C HIS A 281 3.14 -7.45 14.98
N CYS A 282 2.47 -6.73 15.87
CA CYS A 282 2.11 -7.13 17.22
C CYS A 282 0.59 -7.10 17.37
N VAL A 283 -0.04 -8.27 17.32
CA VAL A 283 -1.49 -8.43 17.36
C VAL A 283 -1.95 -8.64 18.80
N VAL A 284 -2.84 -7.77 19.27
CA VAL A 284 -3.41 -7.76 20.61
C VAL A 284 -4.93 -7.95 20.53
N PHE A 285 -5.42 -9.11 20.92
CA PHE A 285 -6.85 -9.38 20.97
C PHE A 285 -7.49 -8.73 22.22
N GLU A 286 -8.75 -8.29 22.12
CA GLU A 286 -9.44 -7.58 23.20
C GLU A 286 -9.51 -8.36 24.52
N GLN A 287 -9.46 -9.70 24.47
CA GLN A 287 -9.44 -10.56 25.66
C GLN A 287 -8.12 -10.49 26.44
N SER A 288 -7.08 -9.84 25.89
CA SER A 288 -5.78 -9.69 26.54
C SER A 288 -5.85 -8.86 27.82
N ALA A 289 -6.64 -7.78 27.84
CA ALA A 289 -6.74 -6.89 29.01
C ALA A 289 -8.03 -6.06 28.97
N CYS A 290 -8.54 -5.69 30.16
CA CYS A 290 -9.78 -4.92 30.30
C CYS A 290 -9.74 -3.56 29.57
N ASP A 291 -8.59 -2.88 29.60
CA ASP A 291 -8.43 -1.58 28.94
C ASP A 291 -8.45 -1.70 27.42
N VAL A 292 -7.91 -2.80 26.87
CA VAL A 292 -8.00 -3.09 25.44
C VAL A 292 -9.46 -3.34 25.04
N ALA A 293 -10.18 -4.15 25.82
CA ALA A 293 -11.60 -4.41 25.58
C ALA A 293 -12.45 -3.13 25.64
N ALA A 294 -12.22 -2.28 26.63
CA ALA A 294 -12.93 -0.99 26.75
C ALA A 294 -12.64 -0.06 25.56
N GLY A 295 -11.38 0.04 25.15
CA GLY A 295 -10.96 0.83 23.99
C GLY A 295 -11.58 0.31 22.69
N MET A 296 -11.53 -1.00 22.45
CA MET A 296 -12.11 -1.63 21.27
C MET A 296 -13.64 -1.56 21.23
N GLN A 297 -14.30 -1.62 22.39
CA GLN A 297 -15.75 -1.44 22.47
C GLN A 297 -16.16 0.01 22.13
N ALA A 298 -15.41 1.01 22.58
CA ALA A 298 -15.65 2.41 22.20
C ALA A 298 -15.46 2.60 20.70
N TYR A 299 -14.34 2.07 20.17
CA TYR A 299 -14.01 2.11 18.75
C TYR A 299 -15.08 1.44 17.85
N ALA A 300 -15.59 0.27 18.24
CA ALA A 300 -16.64 -0.43 17.50
C ALA A 300 -17.91 0.42 17.34
N LYS A 301 -18.31 1.12 18.42
CA LYS A 301 -19.47 2.03 18.37
C LYS A 301 -19.24 3.21 17.42
N ASP A 302 -18.00 3.70 17.34
CA ASP A 302 -17.67 4.83 16.48
C ASP A 302 -17.63 4.43 15.00
N ILE A 303 -17.06 3.26 14.67
CA ILE A 303 -17.10 2.73 13.30
C ILE A 303 -18.54 2.50 12.86
N GLN A 304 -19.36 1.83 13.69
CA GLN A 304 -20.77 1.57 13.35
C GLN A 304 -21.56 2.86 13.07
N ARG A 305 -21.30 3.94 13.83
CA ARG A 305 -21.93 5.25 13.61
C ARG A 305 -21.43 5.98 12.37
N ALA A 306 -20.25 5.64 11.85
CA ALA A 306 -19.67 6.27 10.66
C ALA A 306 -20.21 5.71 9.34
N HIS A 307 -20.91 4.57 9.37
CA HIS A 307 -21.62 4.02 8.21
C HIS A 307 -22.63 5.06 7.69
N GLY A 308 -22.31 5.72 6.57
CA GLY A 308 -23.15 6.72 5.91
C GLY A 308 -22.70 8.18 6.00
N GLN A 309 -21.77 8.55 6.90
CA GLN A 309 -21.32 9.97 7.05
C GLN A 309 -19.80 10.20 7.01
N GLY A 310 -19.02 9.18 6.65
CA GLY A 310 -17.55 9.25 6.61
C GLY A 310 -16.92 9.08 7.99
N PHE A 311 -15.88 8.26 8.07
CA PHE A 311 -15.13 8.05 9.31
C PHE A 311 -14.19 9.23 9.55
N SER A 312 -14.32 9.91 10.69
CA SER A 312 -13.38 10.98 11.07
C SER A 312 -12.19 10.37 11.82
N LEU A 313 -10.99 10.60 11.29
CA LEU A 313 -9.71 10.25 11.91
C LEU A 313 -9.53 10.85 13.33
N GLN A 314 -10.32 11.87 13.69
CA GLN A 314 -10.25 12.52 15.01
C GLN A 314 -10.89 11.71 16.15
N LYS A 315 -11.44 10.52 15.88
CA LYS A 315 -12.12 9.68 16.88
C LYS A 315 -11.35 8.42 17.28
N PHE A 316 -10.08 8.29 16.89
CA PHE A 316 -9.31 7.12 17.32
C PHE A 316 -9.16 7.08 18.84
N PRO A 317 -9.22 5.89 19.48
CA PRO A 317 -9.19 5.81 20.93
C PRO A 317 -7.81 6.23 21.46
N ALA A 318 -7.73 7.41 22.08
CA ALA A 318 -6.46 7.96 22.59
C ALA A 318 -5.73 7.00 23.55
N SER A 319 -6.48 6.21 24.33
CA SER A 319 -5.92 5.18 25.20
C SER A 319 -5.22 4.06 24.43
N LEU A 320 -5.80 3.59 23.31
CA LEU A 320 -5.20 2.56 22.46
C LEU A 320 -4.02 3.11 21.67
N ILE A 321 -4.08 4.36 21.18
CA ILE A 321 -2.93 5.01 20.53
C ILE A 321 -1.74 5.03 21.49
N ALA A 322 -1.95 5.57 22.70
CA ALA A 322 -0.88 5.68 23.67
C ALA A 322 -0.35 4.29 24.09
N LEU A 323 -1.22 3.27 24.18
CA LEU A 323 -0.80 1.90 24.46
C LEU A 323 0.05 1.32 23.32
N ALA A 324 -0.35 1.52 22.06
CA ALA A 324 0.44 1.10 20.90
C ALA A 324 1.81 1.79 20.87
N GLU A 325 1.88 3.10 21.12
CA GLU A 325 3.15 3.83 21.19
C GLU A 325 4.08 3.30 22.28
N ASP A 326 3.53 2.83 23.40
CA ASP A 326 4.32 2.20 24.45
C ASP A 326 4.79 0.80 24.06
N ILE A 327 3.94 0.01 23.40
CA ILE A 327 4.32 -1.29 22.82
C ILE A 327 5.43 -1.12 21.78
N GLN A 328 5.30 -0.14 20.88
CA GLN A 328 6.27 0.18 19.83
C GLN A 328 7.65 0.57 20.37
N ARG A 329 7.70 1.10 21.60
CA ARG A 329 8.93 1.52 22.28
C ARG A 329 9.52 0.46 23.20
N LEU A 330 8.87 -0.70 23.35
CA LEU A 330 9.44 -1.78 24.15
C LEU A 330 10.78 -2.22 23.53
N PRO A 331 11.82 -2.44 24.35
CA PRO A 331 13.11 -2.95 23.87
C PRO A 331 13.01 -4.28 23.11
N LEU A 332 11.95 -5.06 23.34
CA LEU A 332 11.59 -6.25 22.58
C LEU A 332 11.49 -6.00 21.06
N PHE A 333 11.14 -4.79 20.65
CA PHE A 333 11.03 -4.37 19.25
C PHE A 333 12.12 -3.32 18.94
N PRO A 334 13.37 -3.71 18.65
CA PRO A 334 14.47 -2.76 18.41
C PRO A 334 14.19 -1.78 17.28
N GLU A 335 13.46 -2.25 16.26
CA GLU A 335 13.05 -1.45 15.12
C GLU A 335 11.62 -0.90 15.27
N GLY A 336 10.95 -1.08 16.42
CA GLY A 336 9.50 -0.87 16.56
C GLY A 336 8.65 -1.92 15.82
N THR A 337 7.33 -1.79 15.90
CA THR A 337 6.38 -2.75 15.28
C THR A 337 5.05 -2.09 14.91
N ASN A 338 4.32 -2.64 13.95
CA ASN A 338 2.92 -2.28 13.79
C ASN A 338 2.12 -2.91 14.93
N VAL A 339 1.08 -2.22 15.43
CA VAL A 339 0.26 -2.74 16.54
C VAL A 339 -1.20 -2.80 16.09
N GLU A 340 -1.75 -4.01 16.09
CA GLU A 340 -3.15 -4.26 15.75
C GLU A 340 -3.93 -4.65 17.01
N PHE A 341 -4.92 -3.84 17.38
CA PHE A 341 -5.91 -4.21 18.38
C PHE A 341 -7.12 -4.84 17.70
N VAL A 342 -7.55 -6.00 18.19
CA VAL A 342 -8.53 -6.84 17.50
C VAL A 342 -9.72 -7.17 18.40
N ARG A 343 -10.91 -6.87 17.90
CA ARG A 343 -12.19 -7.35 18.44
C ARG A 343 -12.75 -8.42 17.51
N VAL A 344 -12.98 -9.61 18.05
CA VAL A 344 -13.57 -10.72 17.29
C VAL A 344 -15.08 -10.61 17.39
N GLU A 345 -15.74 -10.32 16.28
CA GLU A 345 -17.20 -10.17 16.20
C GLU A 345 -17.91 -11.47 15.83
N GLY A 346 -17.15 -12.46 15.36
CA GLY A 346 -17.61 -13.80 15.02
C GLY A 346 -16.46 -14.65 14.48
N PRO A 347 -16.69 -15.93 14.21
CA PRO A 347 -15.62 -16.83 13.75
C PRO A 347 -15.04 -16.41 12.40
N ASP A 348 -15.77 -15.66 11.57
CA ASP A 348 -15.31 -15.19 10.26
C ASP A 348 -15.16 -13.66 10.18
N ARG A 349 -15.12 -12.96 11.33
CA ARG A 349 -15.14 -11.47 11.37
C ARG A 349 -14.29 -10.88 12.50
N ALA A 350 -13.33 -10.05 12.13
CA ALA A 350 -12.45 -9.33 13.06
C ALA A 350 -12.47 -7.82 12.77
N LEU A 351 -12.85 -7.02 13.76
CA LEU A 351 -12.72 -5.57 13.75
C LEU A 351 -11.33 -5.17 14.25
N VAL A 352 -10.65 -4.32 13.49
CA VAL A 352 -9.24 -3.98 13.73
C VAL A 352 -9.06 -2.47 13.87
N PHE A 353 -8.33 -2.08 14.90
CA PHE A 353 -7.71 -0.77 15.04
C PHE A 353 -6.20 -0.94 14.93
N VAL A 354 -5.55 -0.24 14.00
CA VAL A 354 -4.13 -0.38 13.74
C VAL A 354 -3.40 0.94 13.99
N VAL A 355 -2.25 0.86 14.63
CA VAL A 355 -1.27 1.95 14.75
C VAL A 355 0.01 1.48 14.07
N GLU A 356 0.30 2.07 12.92
CA GLU A 356 1.45 1.71 12.11
C GLU A 356 2.72 2.37 12.64
N ARG A 357 3.83 1.61 12.59
CA ARG A 357 5.15 2.08 12.99
C ARG A 357 5.54 3.30 12.15
N GLY A 358 5.80 4.42 12.81
CA GLY A 358 6.26 5.65 12.14
C GLY A 358 5.16 6.44 11.41
N CYS A 359 3.92 5.93 11.37
CA CYS A 359 2.79 6.60 10.73
C CYS A 359 1.66 6.97 11.71
N GLY A 360 1.52 6.22 12.81
CA GLY A 360 0.40 6.39 13.74
C GLY A 360 -0.86 5.65 13.27
N PRO A 361 -2.06 6.04 13.72
CA PRO A 361 -3.29 5.33 13.39
C PRO A 361 -3.67 5.51 11.91
N THR A 362 -3.95 4.41 11.20
CA THR A 362 -4.27 4.42 9.76
C THR A 362 -5.66 3.86 9.46
N LEU A 363 -6.22 4.24 8.31
CA LEU A 363 -7.54 3.78 7.87
C LEU A 363 -7.54 2.31 7.43
N ALA A 364 -6.44 1.83 6.88
CA ALA A 364 -6.31 0.46 6.42
C ALA A 364 -4.84 0.05 6.32
N CYS A 365 -4.51 -1.16 6.79
CA CYS A 365 -3.20 -1.78 6.68
C CYS A 365 -3.35 -3.20 6.13
N ALA A 366 -2.83 -3.47 4.93
CA ALA A 366 -2.98 -4.78 4.30
C ALA A 366 -2.14 -5.86 5.00
N SER A 367 -0.86 -5.57 5.31
CA SER A 367 -0.01 -6.52 6.04
C SER A 367 -0.51 -6.73 7.47
N GLY A 368 -1.08 -5.69 8.11
CA GLY A 368 -1.76 -5.79 9.41
C GLY A 368 -3.00 -6.68 9.35
N ALA A 369 -3.83 -6.54 8.31
CA ALA A 369 -4.97 -7.43 8.10
C ALA A 369 -4.54 -8.90 7.91
N ALA A 370 -3.46 -9.14 7.16
CA ALA A 370 -2.87 -10.47 7.01
C ALA A 370 -2.32 -11.01 8.34
N ALA A 371 -1.63 -10.18 9.12
CA ALA A 371 -1.12 -10.54 10.44
C ALA A 371 -2.25 -10.91 11.42
N VAL A 372 -3.36 -10.15 11.41
CA VAL A 372 -4.56 -10.46 12.20
C VAL A 372 -5.18 -11.78 11.79
N LEU A 373 -5.31 -12.06 10.49
CA LEU A 373 -5.77 -13.37 10.00
C LEU A 373 -4.84 -14.49 10.50
N ALA A 374 -3.54 -14.34 10.30
CA ALA A 374 -2.54 -15.34 10.69
C ALA A 374 -2.57 -15.64 12.20
N ALA A 375 -2.47 -14.59 13.03
CA ALA A 375 -2.52 -14.70 14.48
C ALA A 375 -3.85 -15.29 14.95
N GLY A 376 -4.97 -14.82 14.38
CA GLY A 376 -6.30 -15.27 14.75
C GLY A 376 -6.57 -16.74 14.40
N VAL A 377 -6.11 -17.21 13.25
CA VAL A 377 -6.17 -18.63 12.86
C VAL A 377 -5.28 -19.47 13.77
N LYS A 378 -4.02 -19.04 13.99
CA LYS A 378 -3.06 -19.78 14.80
C LYS A 378 -3.53 -19.96 16.24
N THR A 379 -4.24 -18.96 16.76
CA THR A 379 -4.81 -18.94 18.11
C THR A 379 -6.25 -19.45 18.16
N LYS A 380 -6.81 -19.90 17.03
CA LYS A 380 -8.18 -20.43 16.90
C LYS A 380 -9.28 -19.44 17.30
N ARG A 381 -9.02 -18.14 17.15
CA ARG A 381 -9.98 -17.06 17.42
C ARG A 381 -10.85 -16.73 16.22
N ILE A 382 -10.35 -16.95 15.00
CA ILE A 382 -11.10 -16.79 13.74
C ILE A 382 -10.75 -17.93 12.77
N ASN A 383 -11.58 -18.10 11.74
CA ASN A 383 -11.44 -19.09 10.68
C ASN A 383 -10.44 -18.64 9.63
N LYS A 384 -9.96 -19.60 8.84
CA LYS A 384 -8.98 -19.39 7.77
C LYS A 384 -9.45 -18.45 6.65
N LYS A 385 -10.75 -18.27 6.50
CA LYS A 385 -11.37 -17.31 5.59
C LYS A 385 -12.24 -16.39 6.43
N SER A 386 -11.86 -15.13 6.54
CA SER A 386 -12.50 -14.17 7.43
C SER A 386 -12.51 -12.77 6.81
N TYR A 387 -13.44 -11.93 7.26
CA TYR A 387 -13.42 -10.50 6.98
C TYR A 387 -12.62 -9.77 8.06
N VAL A 388 -11.67 -8.95 7.62
CA VAL A 388 -10.98 -7.98 8.46
C VAL A 388 -11.59 -6.60 8.21
N ILE A 389 -12.15 -6.00 9.24
CA ILE A 389 -12.89 -4.74 9.17
C ILE A 389 -11.98 -3.63 9.72
N LEU A 390 -11.64 -2.67 8.89
CA LEU A 390 -10.83 -1.50 9.22
C LEU A 390 -11.65 -0.22 9.00
N PRO A 391 -11.23 0.97 9.51
CA PRO A 391 -11.95 2.22 9.28
C PRO A 391 -12.18 2.54 7.80
N GLY A 392 -11.23 2.18 6.95
CA GLY A 392 -11.28 2.37 5.50
C GLY A 392 -12.22 1.40 4.78
N GLY A 393 -12.68 0.35 5.47
CA GLY A 393 -13.63 -0.64 4.98
C GLY A 393 -13.16 -2.08 5.22
N LYS A 394 -13.85 -3.04 4.61
CA LYS A 394 -13.61 -4.48 4.80
C LYS A 394 -12.63 -5.05 3.77
N LEU A 395 -11.75 -5.93 4.23
CA LEU A 395 -10.97 -6.85 3.41
C LEU A 395 -11.45 -8.28 3.65
N GLU A 396 -11.64 -9.05 2.59
CA GLU A 396 -11.72 -10.50 2.72
C GLU A 396 -10.31 -11.06 2.76
N ALA A 397 -10.03 -11.92 3.73
CA ALA A 397 -8.70 -12.48 3.94
C ALA A 397 -8.79 -14.00 4.05
N SER A 398 -7.96 -14.71 3.30
CA SER A 398 -7.88 -16.17 3.35
C SER A 398 -6.46 -16.69 3.47
N LEU A 399 -6.26 -17.66 4.37
CA LEU A 399 -5.02 -18.41 4.55
C LEU A 399 -5.13 -19.74 3.79
N SER A 400 -4.32 -19.90 2.75
CA SER A 400 -4.28 -21.10 1.92
C SER A 400 -2.89 -21.75 1.96
N VAL A 401 -2.85 -23.05 1.65
CA VAL A 401 -1.60 -23.81 1.54
C VAL A 401 -1.51 -24.39 0.14
N VAL A 402 -0.47 -24.05 -0.60
CA VAL A 402 -0.21 -24.56 -1.93
C VAL A 402 1.18 -25.18 -1.93
N ARG A 403 1.27 -26.48 -2.24
CA ARG A 403 2.55 -27.24 -2.24
C ARG A 403 3.35 -27.05 -0.94
N GLU A 404 2.66 -27.23 0.19
CA GLU A 404 3.24 -27.10 1.55
C GLU A 404 3.65 -25.67 1.95
N GLN A 405 3.49 -24.68 1.07
CA GLN A 405 3.74 -23.28 1.38
C GLN A 405 2.45 -22.56 1.75
N GLU A 406 2.44 -21.84 2.87
CA GLU A 406 1.35 -20.96 3.27
C GLU A 406 1.36 -19.66 2.47
N TYR A 407 0.16 -19.15 2.16
CA TYR A 407 -0.09 -17.86 1.52
C TYR A 407 -1.28 -17.18 2.18
N ILE A 408 -1.26 -15.85 2.21
CA ILE A 408 -2.42 -15.05 2.59
C ILE A 408 -2.92 -14.29 1.37
N GLU A 409 -4.18 -14.50 1.01
CA GLU A 409 -4.86 -13.75 -0.01
C GLU A 409 -5.71 -12.67 0.65
N LEU A 410 -5.56 -11.44 0.18
CA LEU A 410 -6.38 -10.31 0.59
C LEU A 410 -7.16 -9.81 -0.61
N THR A 411 -8.48 -9.88 -0.55
CA THR A 411 -9.38 -9.25 -1.53
C THR A 411 -9.87 -7.92 -0.99
N GLY A 412 -9.76 -6.88 -1.81
CA GLY A 412 -10.38 -5.60 -1.52
C GLY A 412 -10.58 -4.72 -2.76
N PRO A 413 -11.28 -3.59 -2.59
CA PRO A 413 -11.54 -2.67 -3.69
C PRO A 413 -10.30 -1.88 -4.07
N ALA A 414 -10.25 -1.48 -5.33
CA ALA A 414 -9.47 -0.38 -5.88
C ALA A 414 -10.41 0.54 -6.68
N VAL A 415 -10.32 1.84 -6.42
CA VAL A 415 -11.24 2.84 -6.99
C VAL A 415 -10.44 3.99 -7.59
N GLN A 416 -10.72 4.33 -8.83
CA GLN A 416 -10.26 5.58 -9.43
C GLN A 416 -11.10 6.73 -8.89
N VAL A 417 -10.44 7.77 -8.35
CA VAL A 417 -11.09 8.97 -7.84
C VAL A 417 -11.23 10.00 -8.96
N PHE A 418 -10.12 10.38 -9.59
CA PHE A 418 -10.07 11.29 -10.73
C PHE A 418 -8.78 11.11 -11.53
N THR A 419 -8.69 11.77 -12.69
CA THR A 419 -7.47 11.90 -13.49
C THR A 419 -7.28 13.37 -13.82
N GLY A 420 -6.06 13.78 -14.11
CA GLY A 420 -5.77 15.15 -14.52
C GLY A 420 -4.32 15.36 -14.90
N ASP A 421 -4.03 16.61 -15.21
CA ASP A 421 -2.67 17.10 -15.48
C ASP A 421 -2.26 18.07 -14.38
N PHE A 422 -1.18 17.75 -13.69
CA PHE A 422 -0.60 18.60 -12.66
C PHE A 422 0.51 19.47 -13.27
N VAL A 423 0.36 20.78 -13.17
CA VAL A 423 1.37 21.73 -13.63
C VAL A 423 2.49 21.80 -12.59
N LEU A 424 3.71 21.46 -12.99
CA LEU A 424 4.84 21.57 -12.10
C LEU A 424 5.29 23.02 -11.96
N PRO A 425 5.64 23.47 -10.73
CA PRO A 425 6.25 24.77 -10.51
C PRO A 425 7.53 24.95 -11.34
N ALA A 426 7.75 26.15 -11.90
CA ALA A 426 8.91 26.43 -12.74
C ALA A 426 10.26 26.16 -12.05
N ASN A 427 10.33 26.35 -10.72
CA ASN A 427 11.51 26.02 -9.92
C ASN A 427 11.73 24.50 -9.77
N PHE A 428 10.68 23.68 -9.83
CA PHE A 428 10.82 22.23 -9.89
C PHE A 428 11.41 21.77 -11.23
N VAL A 429 11.07 22.47 -12.32
CA VAL A 429 11.68 22.25 -13.65
C VAL A 429 13.17 22.61 -13.66
N GLY A 430 13.63 23.39 -12.67
CA GLY A 430 15.04 23.67 -12.41
C GLY A 430 15.69 22.77 -11.36
N PHE A 431 15.08 21.64 -10.99
CA PHE A 431 15.58 20.73 -9.94
C PHE A 431 17.09 20.48 -10.09
N ASP A 432 17.82 20.68 -9.00
CA ASP A 432 19.21 20.28 -8.79
C ASP A 432 19.24 19.23 -7.66
N ALA A 433 20.17 18.28 -7.68
CA ALA A 433 20.25 17.20 -6.68
C ALA A 433 20.36 17.75 -5.22
N ASP A 434 20.90 18.95 -5.05
CA ASP A 434 21.01 19.67 -3.77
C ASP A 434 19.67 20.26 -3.27
N PHE A 435 18.65 20.37 -4.13
CA PHE A 435 17.30 20.89 -3.81
C PHE A 435 16.56 20.02 -2.77
N SER A 436 17.03 18.80 -2.52
CA SER A 436 16.46 17.88 -1.52
C SER A 436 16.55 18.40 -0.07
N ALA A 437 17.45 19.35 0.23
CA ALA A 437 17.63 19.91 1.57
C ALA A 437 16.69 21.10 1.87
N ASP A 438 16.32 21.89 0.86
CA ASP A 438 15.69 23.20 1.05
C ASP A 438 14.15 23.20 0.94
N PHE A 439 13.53 22.13 0.43
CA PHE A 439 12.04 22.07 0.35
C PHE A 439 11.35 22.05 1.72
N LYS A 440 12.10 21.90 2.83
CA LYS A 440 11.57 22.07 4.19
C LYS A 440 11.38 23.54 4.60
N ARG A 441 11.86 24.53 3.83
CA ARG A 441 11.97 25.91 4.33
C ARG A 441 11.10 26.98 3.69
N ASP A 442 10.56 26.82 2.50
CA ASP A 442 9.75 27.89 1.90
C ASP A 442 8.56 27.32 1.10
N VAL A 443 7.47 27.04 1.81
CA VAL A 443 6.12 27.14 1.24
C VAL A 443 5.36 28.14 2.11
N SER A 444 5.76 29.41 2.03
CA SER A 444 4.85 30.51 2.33
C SER A 444 4.19 30.90 1.02
N LEU A 445 2.88 30.64 0.92
CA LEU A 445 2.01 31.21 -0.11
C LEU A 445 1.80 32.70 0.15
#